data_AF-R9L546-F1
#
_entry.id   AF-R9L546-F1
#
_cell.length_a   1.000
_cell.length_b   1.000
_cell.length_c   1.000
_cell.angle_alpha   90.00
_cell.angle_beta   90.00
_cell.angle_gamma   90.00
#
_symmetry.space_group_name_H-M   'P 1'
#
loop_
_entity.id
_entity.type
_entity.pdbx_description
1 polymer ?
#
loop_
_entity_poly.entity_id
_entity_poly.type
_entity_poly.pdbx_seq_one_letter_code
_entity_poly.pdbx_strand_id
1 'polypeptide(L)'
;MSINYAILGMLSARSLTGYDLKKIIQDSPFMPWSGNNNQIYKALVELLEEGWVTNEVQHQDSAPSKKIYTITEAGREALKAWVLSPPELPEFKNTFLVRLAWADALGEDELDALLTGYEHELYLQLAAEEEKLRRGEFSPRRTSREAYLWDQIHGRVLEQYRSELDWIRQLREDLGIHSKDQKGEKPMKYHVVENNNQTIVVVTSAEPPIATGQDAIQLIEACIEHNAGRLIVYAEALSADFFNLRTGLAGEILQKFVNFSLRTALVVTDGSLIKGRMKELLAESKRGNTLRVFASQAEAEKWLAES
;
A
#
# COMPACT_ATOMS: atom_id res chain seq x y z
N MET A 1 8.27 -8.81 22.00
CA MET A 1 8.27 -9.95 21.05
C MET A 1 9.66 -10.16 20.44
N SER A 2 10.19 -11.39 20.43
CA SER A 2 11.55 -11.68 19.93
C SER A 2 11.55 -11.99 18.43
N ILE A 3 12.37 -11.26 17.66
CA ILE A 3 12.66 -11.50 16.24
C ILE A 3 13.19 -12.92 15.97
N ASN A 4 13.72 -13.59 16.99
CA ASN A 4 14.28 -14.94 16.90
C ASN A 4 13.22 -15.95 16.40
N TYR A 5 11.99 -15.87 16.90
CA TYR A 5 10.91 -16.78 16.49
C TYR A 5 10.37 -16.48 15.09
N ALA A 6 10.38 -15.22 14.67
CA ALA A 6 10.07 -14.85 13.27
C ALA A 6 11.08 -15.49 12.32
N ILE A 7 12.38 -15.40 12.64
CA ILE A 7 13.45 -16.04 11.86
C ILE A 7 13.28 -17.57 11.83
N LEU A 8 13.03 -18.22 12.98
CA LEU A 8 12.79 -19.67 13.03
C LEU A 8 11.58 -20.07 12.18
N GLY A 9 10.47 -19.31 12.25
CA GLY A 9 9.28 -19.55 11.45
C GLY A 9 9.59 -19.56 9.95
N MET A 10 10.37 -18.58 9.48
CA MET A 10 10.79 -18.47 8.08
C MET A 10 11.74 -19.59 7.67
N LEU A 11 12.74 -19.90 8.51
CA LEU A 11 13.69 -20.99 8.26
C LEU A 11 13.04 -22.38 8.32
N SER A 12 11.91 -22.51 9.02
CA SER A 12 11.10 -23.74 9.00
C SER A 12 10.50 -24.05 7.63
N ALA A 13 10.27 -23.01 6.81
CA ALA A 13 9.75 -23.13 5.46
C ALA A 13 10.84 -23.49 4.45
N ARG A 14 12.00 -22.82 4.53
CA ARG A 14 13.18 -23.10 3.69
C ARG A 14 14.43 -22.44 4.27
N SER A 15 15.60 -22.95 3.89
CA SER A 15 16.88 -22.28 4.20
C SER A 15 16.97 -20.92 3.50
N LEU A 16 17.48 -19.90 4.21
CA LEU A 16 17.52 -18.52 3.74
C LEU A 16 18.86 -17.87 4.08
N THR A 17 19.27 -16.87 3.30
CA THR A 17 20.39 -16.01 3.70
C THR A 17 19.94 -14.96 4.70
N GLY A 18 20.88 -14.38 5.45
CA GLY A 18 20.57 -13.23 6.33
C GLY A 18 19.98 -12.03 5.57
N TYR A 19 20.33 -11.87 4.29
CA TYR A 19 19.75 -10.85 3.42
C TYR A 19 18.29 -11.15 3.08
N ASP A 20 17.96 -12.40 2.76
CA ASP A 20 16.57 -12.79 2.46
C ASP A 20 15.68 -12.62 3.68
N LEU A 21 16.17 -13.03 4.86
CA LEU A 21 15.49 -12.83 6.15
C LEU A 21 15.19 -11.36 6.39
N LYS A 22 16.20 -10.50 6.17
CA LYS A 22 16.05 -9.05 6.27
C LYS A 22 14.99 -8.51 5.34
N LYS A 23 15.06 -8.85 4.06
CA LYS A 23 14.12 -8.34 3.08
C LYS A 23 12.68 -8.69 3.46
N ILE A 24 12.43 -9.95 3.82
CA ILE A 24 11.08 -10.40 4.18
C ILE A 24 10.59 -9.73 5.48
N ILE A 25 11.43 -9.63 6.51
CA ILE A 25 11.04 -8.99 7.78
C ILE A 25 10.77 -7.49 7.59
N GLN A 26 11.61 -6.80 6.82
CA GLN A 26 11.46 -5.38 6.55
C GLN A 26 10.22 -5.08 5.71
N ASP A 27 9.87 -5.95 4.78
CA ASP A 27 8.72 -5.76 3.90
C ASP A 27 7.39 -6.12 4.59
N SER A 28 7.42 -6.90 5.69
CA SER A 28 6.23 -7.38 6.39
C SER A 28 5.67 -6.38 7.41
N PRO A 29 4.34 -6.15 7.44
CA PRO A 29 3.72 -5.16 8.34
C PRO A 29 3.59 -5.61 9.81
N PHE A 30 3.70 -6.93 10.08
CA PHE A 30 3.47 -7.48 11.42
C PHE A 30 4.70 -8.13 12.06
N MET A 31 5.80 -8.26 11.31
CA MET A 31 7.04 -8.85 11.83
C MET A 31 7.81 -7.83 12.68
N PRO A 32 8.50 -8.27 13.75
CA PRO A 32 9.20 -7.37 14.67
C PRO A 32 10.47 -6.80 14.01
N TRP A 33 10.36 -5.59 13.44
CA TRP A 33 11.47 -4.85 12.83
C TRP A 33 11.76 -3.54 13.55
N SER A 34 13.01 -3.34 13.97
CA SER A 34 13.46 -2.13 14.66
C SER A 34 13.98 -1.03 13.72
N GLY A 35 14.05 -1.27 12.41
CA GLY A 35 14.78 -0.41 11.47
C GLY A 35 16.30 -0.62 11.47
N ASN A 36 16.84 -1.33 12.47
CA ASN A 36 18.28 -1.57 12.58
C ASN A 36 18.71 -2.85 11.85
N ASN A 37 19.51 -2.68 10.79
CA ASN A 37 20.11 -3.75 10.01
C ASN A 37 20.84 -4.81 10.84
N ASN A 38 21.41 -4.43 11.99
CA ASN A 38 22.17 -5.34 12.85
C ASN A 38 21.27 -6.25 13.69
N GLN A 39 19.98 -5.96 13.83
CA GLN A 39 19.05 -6.74 14.66
C GLN A 39 19.00 -8.20 14.20
N ILE A 40 18.91 -8.43 12.89
CA ILE A 40 18.82 -9.78 12.33
C ILE A 40 20.12 -10.55 12.47
N TYR A 41 21.25 -9.89 12.20
CA TYR A 41 22.54 -10.56 12.34
C TYR A 41 22.86 -10.91 13.80
N LYS A 42 22.47 -10.04 14.74
CA LYS A 42 22.57 -10.35 16.18
C LYS A 42 21.69 -11.55 16.55
N ALA A 43 20.42 -11.54 16.12
CA ALA A 43 19.50 -12.66 16.34
C ALA A 43 20.04 -13.98 15.74
N LEU A 44 20.65 -13.94 14.56
CA LEU A 44 21.26 -15.13 13.95
C LEU A 44 22.46 -15.66 14.74
N VAL A 45 23.26 -14.79 15.38
CA VAL A 45 24.33 -15.22 16.28
C VAL A 45 23.75 -15.94 17.49
N GLU A 46 22.74 -15.36 18.14
CA GLU A 46 22.05 -15.98 19.28
C GLU A 46 21.46 -17.35 18.89
N LEU A 47 20.78 -17.45 17.74
CA LEU A 47 20.19 -18.70 17.26
C LEU A 47 21.23 -19.80 16.94
N LEU A 48 22.44 -19.41 16.53
CA LEU A 48 23.56 -20.34 16.33
C LEU A 48 24.13 -20.82 17.67
N GLU A 49 24.29 -19.91 18.63
CA GLU A 49 24.80 -20.21 19.98
C GLU A 49 23.86 -21.18 20.72
N GLU A 50 22.55 -21.01 20.56
CA GLU A 50 21.51 -21.91 21.09
C GLU A 50 21.39 -23.24 20.32
N GLY A 51 22.10 -23.39 19.18
CA GLY A 51 22.02 -24.58 18.34
C GLY A 51 20.67 -24.76 17.62
N TRP A 52 19.83 -23.72 17.57
CA TRP A 52 18.52 -23.74 16.91
C TRP A 52 18.61 -23.58 15.40
N VAL A 53 19.73 -23.07 14.91
CA VAL A 53 20.04 -22.88 13.50
C VAL A 53 21.47 -23.35 13.23
N THR A 54 21.73 -23.85 12.02
CA THR A 54 23.07 -24.04 11.47
C THR A 54 23.29 -23.08 10.30
N ASN A 55 24.55 -22.85 9.93
CA ASN A 55 24.85 -22.14 8.69
C ASN A 55 25.93 -22.85 7.88
N GLU A 56 25.85 -22.67 6.57
CA GLU A 56 26.86 -23.09 5.60
C GLU A 56 27.33 -21.88 4.80
N VAL A 57 28.63 -21.79 4.56
CA VAL A 57 29.22 -20.73 3.72
C VAL A 57 29.24 -21.23 2.29
N GLN A 58 28.44 -20.59 1.44
CA GLN A 58 28.47 -20.82 0.00
C GLN A 58 29.43 -19.80 -0.64
N HIS A 59 30.55 -20.30 -1.15
CA HIS A 59 31.49 -19.51 -1.95
C HIS A 59 30.91 -19.28 -3.36
N GLN A 60 31.07 -18.07 -3.88
CA GLN A 60 30.62 -17.68 -5.22
C GLN A 60 31.84 -17.15 -5.97
N ASP A 61 32.02 -17.57 -7.24
CA ASP A 61 33.23 -17.23 -8.02
C ASP A 61 33.36 -15.73 -8.31
N SER A 62 32.23 -15.01 -8.40
CA SER A 62 32.16 -13.59 -8.81
C SER A 62 31.40 -12.69 -7.82
N ALA A 63 31.09 -13.19 -6.62
CA ALA A 63 30.31 -12.46 -5.62
C ALA A 63 30.74 -12.80 -4.18
N PRO A 64 30.42 -11.95 -3.19
CA PRO A 64 30.73 -12.24 -1.79
C PRO A 64 30.11 -13.57 -1.34
N SER A 65 30.84 -14.31 -0.51
CA SER A 65 30.34 -15.57 0.04
C SER A 65 29.06 -15.33 0.85
N LYS A 66 28.07 -16.21 0.67
CA LYS A 66 26.77 -16.10 1.35
C LYS A 66 26.66 -17.16 2.43
N LYS A 67 26.21 -16.75 3.62
CA LYS A 67 25.82 -17.67 4.69
C LYS A 67 24.37 -18.07 4.48
N ILE A 68 24.13 -19.36 4.26
CA ILE A 68 22.80 -19.95 4.19
C ILE A 68 22.49 -20.52 5.56
N TYR A 69 21.40 -20.09 6.16
CA TYR A 69 20.95 -20.54 7.47
C TYR A 69 19.86 -21.59 7.30
N THR A 70 19.92 -22.63 8.14
CA THR A 70 18.96 -23.75 8.14
C THR A 70 18.52 -24.03 9.57
N ILE A 71 17.22 -24.20 9.79
CA ILE A 71 16.70 -24.56 11.12
C ILE A 71 17.11 -25.99 11.50
N THR A 72 17.48 -26.21 12.76
CA THR A 72 17.76 -27.54 13.31
C THR A 72 16.50 -28.16 13.91
N GLU A 73 16.56 -29.44 14.31
CA GLU A 73 15.46 -30.07 15.04
C GLU A 73 15.19 -29.39 16.38
N ALA A 74 16.25 -28.99 17.10
CA ALA A 74 16.13 -28.22 18.33
C ALA A 74 15.43 -26.87 18.08
N GLY A 75 15.73 -26.19 16.96
CA GLY A 75 15.04 -24.97 16.58
C GLY A 75 13.57 -25.18 16.21
N ARG A 76 13.22 -26.31 15.61
CA ARG A 76 11.81 -26.67 15.32
C ARG A 76 11.02 -26.90 16.60
N GLU A 77 11.59 -27.60 17.57
CA GLU A 77 10.95 -27.80 18.88
C GLU A 77 10.84 -26.49 19.66
N ALA A 78 11.86 -25.62 19.63
CA ALA A 78 11.80 -24.30 20.23
C ALA A 78 10.69 -23.42 19.59
N LEU A 79 10.58 -23.42 18.27
CA LEU A 79 9.51 -22.72 17.55
C LEU A 79 8.12 -23.25 17.94
N LYS A 80 7.97 -24.58 17.98
CA LYS A 80 6.70 -25.23 18.35
C LYS A 80 6.32 -24.90 19.80
N ALA A 81 7.27 -24.94 20.72
CA ALA A 81 7.04 -24.57 22.11
C ALA A 81 6.56 -23.12 22.24
N TRP A 82 7.13 -22.20 21.47
CA TRP A 82 6.68 -20.81 21.44
C TRP A 82 5.29 -20.64 20.85
N VAL A 83 4.97 -21.31 19.74
CA VAL A 83 3.61 -21.27 19.13
C VAL A 83 2.54 -21.81 20.09
N LEU A 84 2.91 -22.74 20.98
CA LEU A 84 2.02 -23.27 22.02
C LEU A 84 1.93 -22.41 23.28
N SER A 85 2.80 -21.40 23.42
CA SER A 85 2.79 -20.51 24.58
C SER A 85 1.59 -19.54 24.52
N PRO A 86 1.10 -19.04 25.67
CA PRO A 86 0.02 -18.07 25.70
C PRO A 86 0.37 -16.82 24.86
N PRO A 87 -0.53 -16.34 23.98
CA PRO A 87 -0.26 -15.17 23.17
C PRO A 87 -0.22 -13.90 24.03
N GLU A 88 0.72 -13.01 23.71
CA GLU A 88 0.81 -11.67 24.31
C GLU A 88 -0.08 -10.68 23.52
N LEU A 89 -0.64 -9.70 24.22
CA LEU A 89 -1.28 -8.57 23.54
C LEU A 89 -0.22 -7.72 22.84
N PRO A 90 -0.51 -7.19 21.64
CA PRO A 90 0.39 -6.27 20.97
C PRO A 90 0.57 -4.99 21.80
N GLU A 91 1.77 -4.38 21.73
CA GLU A 91 2.00 -3.06 22.32
C GLU A 91 1.15 -2.01 21.57
N PHE A 92 0.29 -1.30 22.29
CA PHE A 92 -0.54 -0.25 21.72
C PHE A 92 0.11 1.12 21.94
N LYS A 93 0.75 1.66 20.89
CA LYS A 93 1.34 3.00 20.86
C LYS A 93 0.86 3.73 19.60
N ASN A 94 -0.07 4.66 19.76
CA ASN A 94 -0.63 5.42 18.65
C ASN A 94 -0.41 6.92 18.88
N THR A 95 0.55 7.50 18.16
CA THR A 95 0.90 8.93 18.24
C THR A 95 -0.24 9.83 17.79
N PHE A 96 -1.05 9.40 16.83
CA PHE A 96 -2.21 10.18 16.38
C PHE A 96 -3.23 10.32 17.51
N LEU A 97 -3.56 9.24 18.24
CA LEU A 97 -4.48 9.33 19.38
C LEU A 97 -3.96 10.24 20.49
N VAL A 98 -2.64 10.29 20.70
CA VAL A 98 -2.03 11.25 21.63
C VAL A 98 -2.23 12.70 21.16
N ARG A 99 -2.10 12.97 19.85
CA ARG A 99 -2.41 14.30 19.29
C ARG A 99 -3.88 14.64 19.43
N LEU A 100 -4.76 13.68 19.11
CA LEU A 100 -6.21 13.83 19.21
C LEU A 100 -6.67 14.12 20.64
N ALA A 101 -6.05 13.49 21.64
CA ALA A 101 -6.35 13.72 23.06
C ALA A 101 -6.16 15.19 23.51
N TRP A 102 -5.35 15.96 22.78
CA TRP A 102 -5.10 17.38 23.05
C TRP A 102 -5.62 18.30 21.94
N ALA A 103 -6.44 17.77 21.02
CA ALA A 103 -6.89 18.51 19.85
C ALA A 103 -8.03 19.51 20.14
N ASP A 104 -8.63 19.47 21.33
CA ASP A 104 -9.60 20.49 21.80
C ASP A 104 -8.99 21.90 21.85
N ALA A 105 -7.67 22.01 21.91
CA ALA A 105 -6.96 23.29 21.83
C ALA A 105 -6.94 23.90 20.42
N LEU A 106 -7.35 23.15 19.38
CA LEU A 106 -7.32 23.56 17.98
C LEU A 106 -8.63 24.23 17.55
N GLY A 107 -8.56 25.15 16.60
CA GLY A 107 -9.74 25.62 15.86
C GLY A 107 -10.28 24.53 14.91
N GLU A 108 -11.52 24.72 14.41
CA GLU A 108 -12.17 23.76 13.49
C GLU A 108 -11.30 23.41 12.28
N ASP A 109 -10.69 24.42 11.64
CA ASP A 109 -9.83 24.24 10.45
C ASP A 109 -8.55 23.46 10.75
N GLU A 110 -7.96 23.67 11.93
CA GLU A 110 -6.73 23.01 12.36
C GLU A 110 -7.01 21.55 12.74
N LEU A 111 -8.16 21.29 13.36
CA LEU A 111 -8.64 19.95 13.65
C LEU A 111 -8.98 19.19 12.36
N ASP A 112 -9.69 19.82 11.42
CA ASP A 112 -9.95 19.25 10.10
C ASP A 112 -8.64 18.88 9.38
N ALA A 113 -7.66 19.79 9.36
CA ALA A 113 -6.34 19.52 8.77
C ALA A 113 -5.59 18.36 9.48
N LEU A 114 -5.71 18.24 10.81
CA LEU A 114 -5.15 17.12 11.57
C LEU A 114 -5.76 15.78 11.14
N LEU A 115 -7.09 15.72 11.03
CA LEU A 115 -7.82 14.52 10.63
C LEU A 115 -7.50 14.16 9.17
N THR A 116 -7.51 15.14 8.26
CA THR A 116 -7.19 14.96 6.83
C THR A 116 -5.76 14.45 6.63
N GLY A 117 -4.80 15.01 7.38
CA GLY A 117 -3.42 14.53 7.31
C GLY A 117 -3.27 13.08 7.78
N TYR A 118 -4.02 12.67 8.80
CA TYR A 118 -3.96 11.29 9.29
C TYR A 118 -4.63 10.30 8.32
N GLU A 119 -5.81 10.66 7.84
CA GLU A 119 -6.55 9.93 6.80
C GLU A 119 -5.69 9.70 5.55
N HIS A 120 -4.96 10.73 5.12
CA HIS A 120 -4.01 10.61 4.00
C HIS A 120 -2.93 9.54 4.24
N GLU A 121 -2.32 9.54 5.43
CA GLU A 121 -1.30 8.54 5.79
C GLU A 121 -1.91 7.13 5.84
N LEU A 122 -3.12 6.97 6.36
CA LEU A 122 -3.83 5.69 6.39
C LEU A 122 -4.09 5.15 4.97
N TYR A 123 -4.53 6.01 4.04
CA TYR A 123 -4.72 5.63 2.65
C TYR A 123 -3.40 5.20 1.98
N LEU A 124 -2.32 5.95 2.19
CA LEU A 124 -0.99 5.60 1.67
C LEU A 124 -0.53 4.22 2.17
N GLN A 125 -0.72 3.93 3.46
CA GLN A 125 -0.35 2.63 4.03
C GLN A 125 -1.24 1.50 3.49
N LEU A 126 -2.56 1.70 3.45
CA LEU A 126 -3.49 0.71 2.91
C LEU A 126 -3.11 0.29 1.48
N ALA A 127 -2.84 1.28 0.62
CA ALA A 127 -2.49 1.02 -0.76
C ALA A 127 -1.12 0.37 -0.93
N ALA A 128 -0.14 0.74 -0.09
CA ALA A 128 1.16 0.08 -0.07
C ALA A 128 1.04 -1.40 0.29
N GLU A 129 0.23 -1.75 1.28
CA GLU A 129 -0.01 -3.15 1.68
C GLU A 129 -0.80 -3.93 0.62
N GLU A 130 -1.80 -3.33 -0.01
CA GLU A 130 -2.52 -3.94 -1.15
C GLU A 130 -1.58 -4.25 -2.32
N GLU A 131 -0.65 -3.34 -2.63
CA GLU A 131 0.34 -3.56 -3.69
C GLU A 131 1.32 -4.69 -3.35
N LYS A 132 1.78 -4.77 -2.09
CA LYS A 132 2.65 -5.87 -1.68
C LYS A 132 1.95 -7.22 -1.84
N LEU A 133 0.67 -7.31 -1.46
CA LEU A 133 -0.14 -8.51 -1.65
C LEU A 133 -0.28 -8.87 -3.13
N ARG A 134 -0.53 -7.88 -3.98
CA ARG A 134 -0.62 -8.08 -5.44
C ARG A 134 0.69 -8.58 -6.03
N ARG A 135 1.85 -8.10 -5.56
CA ARG A 135 3.18 -8.54 -6.01
C ARG A 135 3.56 -9.94 -5.52
N GLY A 136 2.86 -10.46 -4.51
CA GLY A 136 3.16 -11.72 -3.86
C GLY A 136 4.16 -11.51 -2.72
N GLU A 137 3.65 -11.48 -1.50
CA GLU A 137 4.47 -11.49 -0.29
C GLU A 137 4.97 -12.89 0.08
N PHE A 138 5.92 -12.93 1.02
CA PHE A 138 6.35 -14.18 1.61
C PHE A 138 5.18 -14.89 2.29
N SER A 139 4.81 -16.03 1.74
CA SER A 139 3.84 -16.95 2.32
C SER A 139 4.30 -18.38 2.00
N PRO A 140 4.62 -19.22 3.01
CA PRO A 140 5.14 -20.56 2.77
C PRO A 140 4.19 -21.49 2.01
N ARG A 141 2.87 -21.35 2.21
CA ARG A 141 1.79 -22.12 1.55
C ARG A 141 2.07 -23.63 1.40
N ARG A 142 2.70 -24.28 2.40
CA ARG A 142 3.06 -25.72 2.36
C ARG A 142 1.84 -26.62 2.47
N THR A 143 0.76 -26.11 3.08
CA THR A 143 -0.53 -26.78 3.22
C THR A 143 -1.66 -25.79 2.97
N SER A 144 -2.87 -26.28 2.65
CA SER A 144 -4.06 -25.43 2.48
C SER A 144 -4.38 -24.64 3.74
N ARG A 145 -4.21 -25.25 4.93
CA ARG A 145 -4.40 -24.57 6.21
C ARG A 145 -3.39 -23.43 6.39
N GLU A 146 -2.12 -23.67 6.08
CA GLU A 146 -1.10 -22.63 6.18
C GLU A 146 -1.39 -21.48 5.21
N ALA A 147 -1.72 -21.77 3.95
CA ALA A 147 -2.10 -20.75 2.98
C ALA A 147 -3.26 -19.88 3.50
N TYR A 148 -4.32 -20.52 4.00
CA TYR A 148 -5.47 -19.81 4.58
C TYR A 148 -5.07 -18.92 5.76
N LEU A 149 -4.25 -19.42 6.70
CA LEU A 149 -3.81 -18.63 7.85
C LEU A 149 -3.04 -17.38 7.42
N TRP A 150 -2.15 -17.51 6.44
CA TRP A 150 -1.42 -16.35 5.89
C TRP A 150 -2.37 -15.37 5.18
N ASP A 151 -3.31 -15.86 4.39
CA ASP A 151 -4.32 -15.01 3.73
C ASP A 151 -5.16 -14.24 4.76
N GLN A 152 -5.50 -14.85 5.91
CA GLN A 152 -6.20 -14.17 7.00
C GLN A 152 -5.32 -13.14 7.73
N ILE A 153 -4.03 -13.41 7.94
CA ILE A 153 -3.10 -12.46 8.55
C ILE A 153 -3.02 -11.19 7.69
N HIS A 154 -2.87 -11.36 6.37
CA HIS A 154 -2.82 -10.23 5.45
C HIS A 154 -4.15 -9.47 5.38
N GLY A 155 -5.28 -10.19 5.30
CA GLY A 155 -6.61 -9.58 5.34
C GLY A 155 -6.81 -8.73 6.60
N ARG A 156 -6.35 -9.22 7.76
CA ARG A 156 -6.43 -8.51 9.03
C ARG A 156 -5.67 -7.18 9.03
N VAL A 157 -4.52 -7.11 8.38
CA VAL A 157 -3.74 -5.86 8.25
C VAL A 157 -4.52 -4.82 7.46
N LEU A 158 -5.12 -5.23 6.32
CA LEU A 158 -5.94 -4.32 5.51
C LEU A 158 -7.20 -3.86 6.26
N GLU A 159 -7.88 -4.79 6.95
CA GLU A 159 -9.05 -4.50 7.77
C GLU A 159 -8.75 -3.48 8.86
N GLN A 160 -7.55 -3.50 9.45
CA GLN A 160 -7.15 -2.54 10.47
C GLN A 160 -7.13 -1.11 9.91
N TYR A 161 -6.53 -0.89 8.73
CA TYR A 161 -6.53 0.44 8.11
C TYR A 161 -7.93 0.89 7.70
N ARG A 162 -8.74 -0.01 7.12
CA ARG A 162 -10.12 0.28 6.74
C ARG A 162 -10.99 0.64 7.94
N SER A 163 -10.84 -0.09 9.05
CA SER A 163 -11.55 0.19 10.29
C SER A 163 -11.15 1.54 10.89
N GLU A 164 -9.87 1.90 10.83
CA GLU A 164 -9.39 3.20 11.30
C GLU A 164 -9.96 4.35 10.45
N LEU A 165 -9.99 4.18 9.11
CA LEU A 165 -10.61 5.13 8.18
C LEU A 165 -12.12 5.31 8.48
N ASP A 166 -12.85 4.21 8.66
CA ASP A 166 -14.27 4.25 9.03
C ASP A 166 -14.49 4.97 10.37
N TRP A 167 -13.59 4.77 11.35
CA TRP A 167 -13.64 5.47 12.63
C TRP A 167 -13.39 6.97 12.49
N ILE A 168 -12.41 7.38 11.67
CA ILE A 168 -12.17 8.81 11.38
C ILE A 168 -13.37 9.44 10.69
N ARG A 169 -14.00 8.74 9.73
CA ARG A 169 -15.24 9.21 9.09
C ARG A 169 -16.34 9.46 10.12
N GLN A 170 -16.60 8.48 11.01
CA GLN A 170 -17.61 8.64 12.05
C GLN A 170 -17.26 9.77 13.02
N LEU A 171 -16.00 9.90 13.42
CA LEU A 171 -15.54 10.97 14.29
C LEU A 171 -15.80 12.36 13.69
N ARG A 172 -15.55 12.53 12.39
CA ARG A 172 -15.84 13.78 11.66
C ARG A 172 -17.33 14.10 11.67
N GLU A 173 -18.17 13.11 11.39
CA GLU A 173 -19.63 13.25 11.42
C GLU A 173 -20.12 13.69 12.81
N ASP A 174 -19.64 13.03 13.86
CA ASP A 174 -20.04 13.30 15.24
C ASP A 174 -19.59 14.70 15.72
N LEU A 175 -18.43 15.17 15.25
CA LEU A 175 -17.92 16.51 15.53
C LEU A 175 -18.53 17.60 14.64
N GLY A 176 -19.37 17.24 13.67
CA GLY A 176 -19.91 18.18 12.67
C GLY A 176 -18.83 18.78 11.76
N ILE A 177 -17.65 18.14 11.70
CA ILE A 177 -16.56 18.50 10.81
C ILE A 177 -16.87 17.85 9.46
N HIS A 178 -17.72 18.51 8.72
CA HIS A 178 -17.81 18.27 7.29
C HIS A 178 -16.52 18.84 6.69
N SER A 179 -15.73 18.01 6.01
CA SER A 179 -14.59 18.51 5.22
C SER A 179 -15.05 19.78 4.51
N LYS A 180 -14.23 20.85 4.54
CA LYS A 180 -14.55 22.05 3.77
C LYS A 180 -14.75 21.74 2.28
N ASP A 181 -14.26 20.59 1.82
CA ASP A 181 -14.52 20.02 0.50
C ASP A 181 -16.02 19.70 0.28
N GLN A 182 -16.82 19.44 1.32
CA GLN A 182 -18.27 19.23 1.22
C GLN A 182 -19.12 20.50 1.36
N LYS A 183 -18.58 21.61 1.88
CA LYS A 183 -19.33 22.88 2.04
C LYS A 183 -19.05 23.92 0.96
N GLY A 184 -18.21 23.61 -0.04
CA GLY A 184 -17.90 24.54 -1.14
C GLY A 184 -17.60 23.90 -2.50
N GLU A 185 -17.20 22.63 -2.55
CA GLU A 185 -16.95 21.92 -3.81
C GLU A 185 -17.93 20.74 -3.92
N LYS A 186 -18.56 20.59 -5.08
CA LYS A 186 -19.52 19.51 -5.27
C LYS A 186 -18.75 18.19 -5.25
N PRO A 187 -19.31 17.09 -4.69
CA PRO A 187 -18.68 15.78 -4.77
C PRO A 187 -18.33 15.49 -6.23
N MET A 188 -17.07 15.11 -6.46
CA MET A 188 -16.57 14.77 -7.78
C MET A 188 -17.52 13.74 -8.40
N LYS A 189 -18.13 14.06 -9.55
CA LYS A 189 -19.13 13.18 -10.16
C LYS A 189 -18.42 12.00 -10.78
N TYR A 190 -18.39 10.90 -10.05
CA TYR A 190 -17.94 9.61 -10.53
C TYR A 190 -19.12 8.65 -10.65
N HIS A 191 -18.98 7.65 -11.52
CA HIS A 191 -19.88 6.51 -11.56
C HIS A 191 -19.05 5.23 -11.60
N VAL A 192 -19.63 4.15 -11.11
CA VAL A 192 -18.96 2.87 -11.00
C VAL A 192 -19.45 1.97 -12.12
N VAL A 193 -18.52 1.37 -12.85
CA VAL A 193 -18.78 0.41 -13.92
C VAL A 193 -18.23 -0.94 -13.50
N GLU A 194 -19.07 -1.98 -13.57
CA GLU A 194 -18.64 -3.37 -13.40
C GLU A 194 -18.38 -3.99 -14.77
N ASN A 195 -17.17 -4.51 -14.97
CA ASN A 195 -16.79 -5.19 -16.20
C ASN A 195 -15.96 -6.44 -15.88
N ASN A 196 -16.40 -7.63 -16.31
CA ASN A 196 -15.70 -8.90 -16.11
C ASN A 196 -15.21 -9.16 -14.67
N ASN A 197 -16.09 -8.93 -13.67
CA ASN A 197 -15.77 -9.11 -12.24
C ASN A 197 -14.75 -8.10 -11.68
N GLN A 198 -14.57 -6.97 -12.37
CA GLN A 198 -13.68 -5.88 -12.00
C GLN A 198 -14.48 -4.59 -11.87
N THR A 199 -14.30 -3.89 -10.74
CA THR A 199 -14.91 -2.59 -10.48
C THR A 199 -14.01 -1.49 -11.04
N ILE A 200 -14.59 -0.55 -11.78
CA ILE A 200 -13.91 0.60 -12.39
C ILE A 200 -14.63 1.87 -11.94
N VAL A 201 -13.89 2.83 -11.38
CA VAL A 201 -14.42 4.18 -11.12
C VAL A 201 -14.18 5.03 -12.36
N VAL A 202 -15.22 5.72 -12.84
CA VAL A 202 -15.18 6.56 -14.03
C VAL A 202 -15.52 8.00 -13.67
N VAL A 203 -14.58 8.91 -13.95
CA VAL A 203 -14.73 10.35 -13.71
C VAL A 203 -14.75 11.07 -15.05
N THR A 204 -15.94 11.54 -15.43
CA THR A 204 -16.18 12.20 -16.72
C THR A 204 -15.98 13.71 -16.66
N SER A 205 -16.20 14.32 -15.50
CA SER A 205 -16.00 15.75 -15.25
C SER A 205 -15.89 16.01 -13.74
N ALA A 206 -15.22 17.11 -13.38
CA ALA A 206 -15.10 17.58 -12.01
C ALA A 206 -15.39 19.09 -11.98
N GLU A 207 -16.18 19.55 -11.01
CA GLU A 207 -16.46 20.96 -10.75
C GLU A 207 -16.16 21.26 -9.27
N PRO A 208 -14.98 21.85 -8.95
CA PRO A 208 -13.95 22.34 -9.87
C PRO A 208 -13.10 21.23 -10.51
N PRO A 209 -12.34 21.53 -11.58
CA PRO A 209 -11.42 20.57 -12.19
C PRO A 209 -10.32 20.15 -11.22
N ILE A 210 -9.88 18.89 -11.32
CA ILE A 210 -8.78 18.33 -10.54
C ILE A 210 -7.50 19.14 -10.86
N ALA A 211 -7.05 19.92 -9.88
CA ALA A 211 -6.00 20.91 -9.99
C ALA A 211 -4.86 20.71 -8.97
N THR A 212 -5.03 19.81 -8.00
CA THR A 212 -4.04 19.56 -6.95
C THR A 212 -3.77 18.07 -6.75
N GLY A 213 -2.68 17.74 -6.05
CA GLY A 213 -2.45 16.38 -5.58
C GLY A 213 -3.44 15.91 -4.51
N GLN A 214 -4.21 16.82 -3.90
CA GLN A 214 -5.29 16.49 -2.96
C GLN A 214 -6.53 15.99 -3.69
N ASP A 215 -6.87 16.61 -4.82
CA ASP A 215 -8.00 16.19 -5.67
C ASP A 215 -7.77 14.77 -6.22
N ALA A 216 -6.50 14.41 -6.47
CA ALA A 216 -6.13 13.05 -6.86
C ALA A 216 -6.33 12.03 -5.73
N ILE A 217 -6.28 12.45 -4.46
CA ILE A 217 -6.59 11.57 -3.33
C ILE A 217 -8.09 11.31 -3.28
N GLN A 218 -8.95 12.30 -3.52
CA GLN A 218 -10.40 12.06 -3.58
C GLN A 218 -10.78 11.02 -4.66
N LEU A 219 -10.06 10.99 -5.79
CA LEU A 219 -10.20 9.93 -6.80
C LEU A 219 -9.81 8.54 -6.28
N ILE A 220 -8.74 8.49 -5.48
CA ILE A 220 -8.27 7.26 -4.85
C ILE A 220 -9.26 6.80 -3.78
N GLU A 221 -9.80 7.72 -2.98
CA GLU A 221 -10.84 7.46 -1.97
C GLU A 221 -12.06 6.82 -2.63
N ALA A 222 -12.57 7.42 -3.71
CA ALA A 222 -13.66 6.84 -4.50
C ALA A 222 -13.30 5.44 -5.02
N CYS A 223 -12.08 5.22 -5.50
CA CYS A 223 -11.63 3.89 -5.90
C CYS A 223 -11.67 2.89 -4.74
N ILE A 224 -11.20 3.27 -3.55
CA ILE A 224 -11.14 2.41 -2.37
C ILE A 224 -12.53 2.09 -1.82
N GLU A 225 -13.43 3.08 -1.75
CA GLU A 225 -14.84 2.91 -1.33
C GLU A 225 -15.55 1.81 -2.14
N HIS A 226 -15.25 1.74 -3.44
CA HIS A 226 -15.85 0.77 -4.36
C HIS A 226 -14.97 -0.46 -4.60
N ASN A 227 -13.88 -0.63 -3.85
CA ASN A 227 -12.90 -1.71 -4.00
C ASN A 227 -12.42 -1.86 -5.46
N ALA A 228 -12.20 -0.72 -6.12
CA ALA A 228 -11.84 -0.59 -7.52
C ALA A 228 -10.34 -0.29 -7.68
N GLY A 229 -9.56 -1.26 -8.17
CA GLY A 229 -8.15 -1.03 -8.54
C GLY A 229 -7.96 -0.34 -9.90
N ARG A 230 -9.04 0.18 -10.50
CA ARG A 230 -9.09 0.69 -11.87
C ARG A 230 -9.84 2.01 -11.94
N LEU A 231 -9.25 2.96 -12.66
CA LEU A 231 -9.75 4.32 -12.76
C LEU A 231 -9.78 4.76 -14.22
N ILE A 232 -10.89 5.36 -14.66
CA ILE A 232 -10.97 6.10 -15.91
C ILE A 232 -11.15 7.57 -15.57
N VAL A 233 -10.25 8.43 -16.06
CA VAL A 233 -10.35 9.88 -15.92
C VAL A 233 -10.46 10.50 -17.30
N TYR A 234 -11.46 11.32 -17.52
CA TYR A 234 -11.61 12.14 -18.72
C TYR A 234 -10.74 13.39 -18.61
N ALA A 235 -10.15 13.83 -19.73
CA ALA A 235 -9.36 15.06 -19.80
C ALA A 235 -10.14 16.28 -19.28
N GLU A 236 -11.45 16.26 -19.49
CA GLU A 236 -12.42 17.27 -19.09
C GLU A 236 -12.60 17.38 -17.57
N ALA A 237 -12.18 16.36 -16.80
CA ALA A 237 -12.15 16.42 -15.33
C ALA A 237 -10.86 17.05 -14.78
N LEU A 238 -9.83 17.22 -15.61
CA LEU A 238 -8.52 17.70 -15.20
C LEU A 238 -8.36 19.19 -15.51
N SER A 239 -7.63 19.92 -14.67
CA SER A 239 -7.30 21.31 -14.93
C SER A 239 -6.35 21.45 -16.13
N ALA A 240 -6.32 22.64 -16.76
CA ALA A 240 -5.38 22.93 -17.83
C ALA A 240 -3.91 22.78 -17.38
N ASP A 241 -3.63 23.01 -16.09
CA ASP A 241 -2.31 22.88 -15.50
C ASP A 241 -1.79 21.45 -15.50
N PHE A 242 -2.67 20.45 -15.51
CA PHE A 242 -2.28 19.05 -15.68
C PHE A 242 -1.58 18.81 -17.02
N PHE A 243 -2.01 19.48 -18.08
CA PHE A 243 -1.40 19.34 -19.40
C PHE A 243 -0.15 20.21 -19.59
N ASN A 244 0.16 21.08 -18.62
CA ASN A 244 1.34 21.93 -18.61
C ASN A 244 2.41 21.40 -17.65
N LEU A 245 3.34 20.60 -18.16
CA LEU A 245 4.38 19.95 -17.32
C LEU A 245 5.28 20.90 -16.50
N ARG A 246 5.27 22.21 -16.76
CA ARG A 246 6.01 23.18 -15.91
C ARG A 246 5.40 23.35 -14.53
N THR A 247 4.12 23.02 -14.37
CA THR A 247 3.40 23.12 -13.09
C THR A 247 3.78 22.00 -12.14
N GLY A 248 4.29 20.87 -12.66
CA GLY A 248 4.57 19.67 -11.86
C GLY A 248 3.34 18.83 -11.51
N LEU A 249 2.13 19.35 -11.73
CA LEU A 249 0.87 18.73 -11.32
C LEU A 249 0.66 17.34 -11.92
N ALA A 250 0.96 17.18 -13.22
CA ALA A 250 0.84 15.89 -13.90
C ALA A 250 1.71 14.82 -13.24
N GLY A 251 2.96 15.17 -12.89
CA GLY A 251 3.88 14.26 -12.22
C GLY A 251 3.37 13.88 -10.83
N GLU A 252 2.88 14.85 -10.07
CA GLU A 252 2.33 14.63 -8.74
C GLU A 252 1.12 13.69 -8.74
N ILE A 253 0.12 13.96 -9.58
CA ILE A 253 -1.10 13.15 -9.69
C ILE A 253 -0.77 11.74 -10.19
N LEU A 254 0.03 11.62 -11.25
CA LEU A 254 0.37 10.32 -11.81
C LEU A 254 1.23 9.49 -10.86
N GLN A 255 2.15 10.12 -10.12
CA GLN A 255 2.93 9.44 -9.10
C GLN A 255 2.03 8.88 -7.99
N LYS A 256 0.95 9.59 -7.60
CA LYS A 256 -0.05 9.06 -6.67
C LYS A 256 -0.74 7.83 -7.26
N PHE A 257 -1.29 7.89 -8.48
CA PHE A 257 -1.91 6.70 -9.08
C PHE A 257 -0.97 5.50 -9.16
N VAL A 258 0.32 5.73 -9.42
CA VAL A 258 1.36 4.69 -9.37
C VAL A 258 1.59 4.16 -7.95
N ASN A 259 1.71 5.03 -6.95
CA ASN A 259 1.90 4.65 -5.56
C ASN A 259 0.72 3.83 -5.02
N PHE A 260 -0.49 4.14 -5.50
CA PHE A 260 -1.74 3.48 -5.12
C PHE A 260 -2.10 2.29 -6.03
N SER A 261 -1.20 1.90 -6.94
CA SER A 261 -1.41 0.79 -7.88
C SER A 261 -2.70 0.88 -8.70
N LEU A 262 -3.20 2.10 -8.90
CA LEU A 262 -4.40 2.33 -9.69
C LEU A 262 -4.05 2.21 -11.17
N ARG A 263 -4.64 1.21 -11.81
CA ARG A 263 -4.54 1.07 -13.26
C ARG A 263 -5.46 2.11 -13.89
N THR A 264 -4.86 3.16 -14.43
CA THR A 264 -5.56 4.38 -14.82
C THR A 264 -5.61 4.52 -16.34
N ALA A 265 -6.79 4.77 -16.88
CA ALA A 265 -6.99 5.13 -18.27
C ALA A 265 -7.38 6.61 -18.37
N LEU A 266 -6.58 7.38 -19.11
CA LEU A 266 -6.89 8.78 -19.43
C LEU A 266 -7.64 8.82 -20.76
N VAL A 267 -8.91 9.23 -20.75
CA VAL A 267 -9.70 9.40 -21.97
C VAL A 267 -9.55 10.84 -22.46
N VAL A 268 -9.00 10.99 -23.66
CA VAL A 268 -8.75 12.30 -24.28
C VAL A 268 -9.40 12.32 -25.65
N THR A 269 -10.51 13.03 -25.76
CA THR A 269 -11.25 13.20 -27.02
C THR A 269 -10.56 14.20 -27.95
N ASP A 270 -9.96 15.26 -27.39
CA ASP A 270 -9.12 16.21 -28.10
C ASP A 270 -7.63 15.83 -28.05
N GLY A 271 -7.17 15.14 -29.10
CA GLY A 271 -5.75 14.79 -29.26
C GLY A 271 -4.79 15.98 -29.32
N SER A 272 -5.29 17.22 -29.41
CA SER A 272 -4.48 18.43 -29.36
C SER A 272 -3.82 18.68 -28.00
N LEU A 273 -4.39 18.12 -26.93
CA LEU A 273 -3.93 18.25 -25.53
C LEU A 273 -2.69 17.39 -25.22
N ILE A 274 -2.49 16.29 -25.96
CA ILE A 274 -1.37 15.35 -25.74
C ILE A 274 -0.27 15.60 -26.78
N LYS A 275 0.53 16.64 -26.54
CA LYS A 275 1.64 17.04 -27.43
C LYS A 275 2.97 17.18 -26.70
N GLY A 276 4.07 17.11 -27.45
CA GLY A 276 5.43 17.35 -26.97
C GLY A 276 5.80 16.46 -25.78
N ARG A 277 6.35 17.07 -24.72
CA ARG A 277 6.82 16.37 -23.51
C ARG A 277 5.71 15.61 -22.76
N MET A 278 4.44 16.03 -22.87
CA MET A 278 3.33 15.29 -22.27
C MET A 278 3.16 13.91 -22.91
N LYS A 279 3.37 13.81 -24.23
CA LYS A 279 3.36 12.54 -24.96
C LYS A 279 4.50 11.62 -24.53
N GLU A 280 5.68 12.18 -24.23
CA GLU A 280 6.85 11.45 -23.73
C GLU A 280 6.58 10.87 -22.33
N LEU A 281 6.08 11.69 -21.40
CA LEU A 281 5.74 11.27 -20.04
C LEU A 281 4.71 10.13 -20.03
N LEU A 282 3.66 10.23 -20.85
CA LEU A 282 2.64 9.20 -20.97
C LEU A 282 3.17 7.92 -21.67
N ALA A 283 4.13 8.06 -22.58
CA ALA A 283 4.79 6.92 -23.21
C ALA A 283 5.71 6.16 -22.23
N GLU A 284 6.37 6.84 -21.30
CA GLU A 284 7.12 6.21 -20.21
C GLU A 284 6.19 5.47 -19.25
N SER A 285 5.08 6.09 -18.87
CA SER A 285 4.08 5.50 -17.97
C SER A 285 3.42 4.23 -18.58
N LYS A 286 3.30 4.18 -19.92
CA LYS A 286 2.83 2.99 -20.65
C LYS A 286 3.73 1.76 -20.42
N ARG A 287 5.04 1.94 -20.20
CA ARG A 287 6.00 0.85 -19.93
C ARG A 287 5.78 0.22 -18.56
N GLY A 288 5.28 1.00 -17.60
CA GLY A 288 4.88 0.51 -16.27
C GLY A 288 3.54 -0.22 -16.24
N ASN A 289 2.77 -0.20 -17.34
CA ASN A 289 1.39 -0.73 -17.45
C ASN A 289 0.37 -0.10 -16.47
N THR A 290 0.73 1.01 -15.82
CA THR A 290 -0.09 1.70 -14.82
C THR A 290 -1.01 2.76 -15.44
N LEU A 291 -0.54 3.46 -16.47
CA LEU A 291 -1.32 4.53 -17.13
C LEU A 291 -1.29 4.39 -18.65
N ARG A 292 -2.45 4.54 -19.30
CA ARG A 292 -2.57 4.63 -20.76
C ARG A 292 -3.61 5.67 -21.18
N VAL A 293 -3.41 6.22 -22.38
CA VAL A 293 -4.31 7.22 -22.98
C VAL A 293 -5.14 6.56 -24.08
N PHE A 294 -6.43 6.88 -24.12
CA PHE A 294 -7.39 6.36 -25.10
C PHE A 294 -8.24 7.47 -25.70
N ALA A 295 -8.74 7.25 -26.91
CA ALA A 295 -9.65 8.19 -27.58
C ALA A 295 -11.11 7.99 -27.16
N SER A 296 -11.43 6.85 -26.52
CA SER A 296 -12.77 6.54 -26.04
C SER A 296 -12.74 5.68 -24.78
N GLN A 297 -13.82 5.74 -23.99
CA GLN A 297 -14.01 4.90 -22.81
C GLN A 297 -14.09 3.40 -23.16
N ALA A 298 -14.69 3.03 -24.30
CA ALA A 298 -14.78 1.63 -24.72
C ALA A 298 -13.40 0.99 -24.92
N GLU A 299 -12.43 1.71 -25.49
CA GLU A 299 -11.05 1.25 -25.62
C GLU A 299 -10.33 1.16 -24.26
N ALA A 300 -10.58 2.14 -23.40
CA ALA A 300 -10.03 2.18 -22.04
C ALA A 300 -10.51 0.98 -21.20
N GLU A 301 -11.82 0.72 -21.18
CA GLU A 301 -12.42 -0.40 -20.46
C GLU A 301 -11.88 -1.75 -20.97
N LYS A 302 -11.74 -1.91 -22.29
CA LYS A 302 -11.16 -3.13 -22.85
C LYS A 302 -9.74 -3.37 -22.36
N TRP A 303 -8.89 -2.34 -22.36
CA TRP A 303 -7.53 -2.46 -21.84
C TRP A 303 -7.49 -2.74 -20.33
N LEU A 304 -8.38 -2.09 -19.57
CA LEU A 304 -8.49 -2.28 -18.12
C LEU A 304 -8.96 -3.70 -17.77
N ALA A 305 -9.81 -4.31 -18.60
CA ALA A 305 -10.27 -5.69 -18.52
C ALA A 305 -9.23 -6.72 -19.00
N GLU A 306 -8.32 -6.33 -19.90
CA GLU A 306 -7.16 -7.12 -20.32
C GLU A 306 -6.08 -7.12 -19.21
N SER A 307 -6.35 -7.77 -18.07
CA SER A 307 -5.36 -8.29 -17.09
C SER A 307 -6.03 -9.11 -16.01
#